data_AF-A0A0B1P576-F1
#
_entry.id   AF-A0A0B1P576-F1
#
_cell.length_a   1.000
_cell.length_b   1.000
_cell.length_c   1.000
_cell.angle_alpha   90.00
_cell.angle_beta   90.00
_cell.angle_gamma   90.00
#
_symmetry.space_group_name_H-M   'P 1'
#
loop_
_entity.id
_entity.type
_entity.pdbx_description
1 polymer ?
#
loop_
_entity_poly.entity_id
_entity_poly.type
_entity_poly.pdbx_seq_one_letter_code
_entity_poly.pdbx_strand_id
1 'polypeptide(L)'
;MEIDTRFKTLEKTIELGHVNTNGRIEKIEQRLDKIETRNTNIEKIVIQIQKTLNSQLRNQEDPKEPKEKSVQKEEKSESIKRDNQGRIQLSDFQNTDNLTISEKFVKRAWPEAIFPRDIQDDAYASVKNKVVLKPEWRLVVANVEIFDKLLLIQNALQMALIPYHMWAKRVAMDMGGDFHGVRVWSSGRNLTWIELLEAIFTTMQRLNVLHSPFTTFSLIIPNKNESPHAFAWRLREAFYKLSGIDRDSDSTRELLKELIMNHLPRIWTLTYQNIKSSNNYEIIEMAVQMASQVVKWSTEDAMPLTNTIEPPKNIIPHLESPSFPNSEENSFLGPLGK
;
A
#
# COMPACT_ATOMS: atom_id res chain seq x y z
N MET A 1 12.33 -49.66 48.33
CA MET A 1 12.99 -50.03 47.05
C MET A 1 12.47 -49.21 45.87
N GLU A 2 11.17 -48.87 45.83
CA GLU A 2 10.54 -48.12 44.73
C GLU A 2 10.86 -46.60 44.68
N ILE A 3 11.22 -46.00 45.82
CA ILE A 3 11.62 -44.58 45.89
C ILE A 3 13.01 -44.37 45.27
N ASP A 4 13.91 -45.33 45.48
CA ASP A 4 15.30 -45.26 45.01
C ASP A 4 15.39 -45.39 43.47
N THR A 5 14.49 -46.16 42.86
CA THR A 5 14.40 -46.28 41.40
C THR A 5 13.83 -45.03 40.73
N ARG A 6 12.88 -44.34 41.37
CA ARG A 6 12.35 -43.05 40.87
C ARG A 6 13.40 -41.94 40.93
N PHE A 7 14.20 -41.90 42.00
CA PHE A 7 15.27 -40.92 42.13
C PHE A 7 16.36 -41.09 41.06
N LYS A 8 16.81 -42.34 40.83
CA LYS A 8 17.77 -42.67 39.76
C LYS A 8 17.25 -42.36 38.35
N THR A 9 15.93 -42.46 38.14
CA THR A 9 15.31 -42.12 36.85
C THR A 9 15.28 -40.60 36.64
N LEU A 10 15.05 -39.84 37.72
CA LEU A 10 15.05 -38.38 37.67
C LEU A 10 16.45 -37.82 37.41
N GLU A 11 17.49 -38.35 38.08
CA GLU A 11 18.89 -37.98 37.82
C GLU A 11 19.27 -38.20 36.36
N LYS A 12 18.97 -39.38 35.80
CA LYS A 12 19.23 -39.65 34.36
C LYS A 12 18.50 -38.69 33.43
N THR A 13 17.28 -38.27 33.79
CA THR A 13 16.50 -37.34 32.97
C THR A 13 17.09 -35.93 33.00
N ILE A 14 17.58 -35.49 34.17
CA ILE A 14 18.26 -34.20 34.35
C ILE A 14 19.60 -34.19 33.63
N GLU A 15 20.40 -35.25 33.74
CA GLU A 15 21.68 -35.39 33.02
C GLU A 15 21.47 -35.37 31.49
N LEU A 16 20.47 -36.11 30.99
CA LEU A 16 20.14 -36.10 29.56
C LEU A 16 19.65 -34.72 29.09
N GLY A 17 18.91 -34.01 29.94
CA GLY A 17 18.50 -32.63 29.72
C GLY A 17 19.70 -31.70 29.57
N HIS A 18 20.68 -31.79 30.48
CA HIS A 18 21.91 -30.99 30.44
C HIS A 18 22.77 -31.24 29.20
N VAL A 19 22.92 -32.51 28.79
CA VAL A 19 23.68 -32.86 27.57
C VAL A 19 22.99 -32.28 26.32
N ASN A 20 21.65 -32.34 26.26
CA ASN A 20 20.90 -31.80 25.13
C ASN A 20 20.94 -30.25 25.09
N THR A 21 20.87 -29.59 26.25
CA THR A 21 21.01 -28.12 26.31
C THR A 21 22.40 -27.67 25.91
N ASN A 22 23.45 -28.36 26.36
CA ASN A 22 24.83 -28.03 26.01
C ASN A 22 25.09 -28.18 24.50
N GLY A 23 24.59 -29.26 23.88
CA GLY A 23 24.70 -29.43 22.42
C GLY A 23 23.90 -28.42 21.61
N ARG A 24 22.82 -27.83 22.17
CA ARG A 24 22.10 -26.72 21.54
C ARG A 24 22.85 -25.40 21.69
N ILE A 25 23.49 -25.15 22.83
CA ILE A 25 24.29 -23.94 23.08
C ILE A 25 25.51 -23.91 22.15
N GLU A 26 26.23 -25.02 22.02
CA GLU A 26 27.40 -25.11 21.12
C GLU A 26 27.02 -24.84 19.66
N LYS A 27 25.85 -25.31 19.21
CA LYS A 27 25.32 -25.00 17.86
C LYS A 27 24.93 -23.53 17.70
N ILE A 28 24.54 -22.85 18.77
CA ILE A 28 24.22 -21.41 18.75
C ILE A 28 25.51 -20.60 18.69
N GLU A 29 26.53 -20.97 19.47
CA GLU A 29 27.86 -20.34 19.45
C GLU A 29 28.51 -20.45 18.06
N GLN A 30 28.52 -21.64 17.45
CA GLN A 30 29.01 -21.82 16.08
C GLN A 30 28.26 -20.97 15.04
N ARG A 31 26.95 -20.73 15.25
CA ARG A 31 26.17 -19.86 14.37
C ARG A 31 26.51 -18.39 14.58
N LEU A 32 26.80 -17.98 15.82
CA LEU A 32 27.22 -16.61 16.15
C LEU A 32 28.59 -16.29 15.54
N ASP A 33 29.58 -17.17 15.67
CA ASP A 33 30.91 -16.98 15.06
C ASP A 33 30.83 -16.84 13.54
N LYS A 34 29.94 -17.62 12.90
CA LYS A 34 29.70 -17.54 11.46
C LYS A 34 29.03 -16.22 11.05
N ILE A 35 28.18 -15.65 11.90
CA ILE A 35 27.56 -14.34 11.67
C ILE A 35 28.60 -13.23 11.85
N GLU A 36 29.45 -13.31 12.86
CA GLU A 36 30.52 -12.33 13.10
C GLU A 36 31.53 -12.30 11.93
N THR A 37 31.88 -13.48 11.41
CA THR A 37 32.71 -13.60 10.21
C THR A 37 32.05 -13.00 8.96
N ARG A 38 30.72 -13.12 8.83
CA ARG A 38 29.97 -12.48 7.73
C ARG A 38 29.93 -10.96 7.90
N ASN A 39 29.73 -10.47 9.11
CA ASN A 39 29.68 -9.04 9.41
C ASN A 39 31.02 -8.36 9.11
N THR A 40 32.14 -8.96 9.52
CA THR A 40 33.49 -8.44 9.19
C THR A 40 33.75 -8.40 7.67
N ASN A 41 33.21 -9.37 6.92
CA ASN A 41 33.29 -9.33 5.45
C ASN A 41 32.39 -8.24 4.84
N ILE A 42 31.21 -8.00 5.40
CA ILE A 42 30.32 -6.91 4.98
C ILE A 42 30.99 -5.55 5.24
N GLU A 43 31.61 -5.35 6.40
CA GLU A 43 32.34 -4.12 6.73
C GLU A 43 33.48 -3.86 5.73
N LYS A 44 34.23 -4.90 5.33
CA LYS A 44 35.27 -4.78 4.30
C LYS A 44 34.70 -4.35 2.95
N ILE A 45 33.55 -4.92 2.54
CA ILE A 45 32.88 -4.55 1.29
C ILE A 45 32.40 -3.09 1.33
N VAL A 46 31.80 -2.66 2.44
CA VAL A 46 31.33 -1.27 2.62
C VAL A 46 32.50 -0.29 2.54
N ILE A 47 33.62 -0.58 3.22
CA ILE A 47 34.84 0.25 3.15
C ILE A 47 35.38 0.31 1.72
N GLN A 48 35.33 -0.80 0.98
CA GLN A 48 35.80 -0.84 -0.40
C GLN A 48 34.90 -0.02 -1.34
N ILE A 49 33.57 -0.12 -1.19
CA ILE A 49 32.59 0.69 -1.92
C ILE A 49 32.81 2.18 -1.63
N GLN A 50 33.00 2.55 -0.36
CA GLN A 50 33.28 3.93 0.06
C GLN A 50 34.55 4.47 -0.60
N LYS A 51 35.63 3.67 -0.64
CA LYS A 51 36.90 4.04 -1.30
C LYS A 51 36.72 4.21 -2.81
N THR A 52 35.98 3.33 -3.47
CA THR A 52 35.70 3.42 -4.90
C THR A 52 34.91 4.69 -5.23
N LEU A 53 33.85 5.00 -4.47
CA LEU A 53 33.07 6.22 -4.62
C LEU A 53 33.92 7.49 -4.42
N ASN A 54 34.74 7.53 -3.38
CA ASN A 54 35.62 8.68 -3.11
C ASN A 54 36.70 8.87 -4.18
N SER A 55 37.18 7.78 -4.81
CA SER A 55 38.14 7.85 -5.92
C SER A 55 37.50 8.33 -7.23
N GLN A 56 36.21 8.03 -7.46
CA GLN A 56 35.45 8.53 -8.62
C GLN A 56 35.14 10.03 -8.48
N LEU A 57 34.85 10.51 -7.27
CA LEU A 57 34.61 11.93 -7.00
C LEU A 57 35.87 12.80 -7.11
N ARG A 58 37.07 12.25 -6.87
CA ARG A 58 38.33 13.01 -6.94
C ARG A 58 38.92 13.20 -8.34
N ASN A 59 38.40 12.51 -9.36
CA ASN A 59 38.92 12.59 -10.73
C ASN A 59 38.17 13.61 -11.61
N GLN A 60 37.36 14.51 -11.03
CA GLN A 60 36.56 15.49 -11.78
C GLN A 60 36.78 16.97 -11.43
N GLU A 61 37.77 17.35 -10.61
CA GLU A 61 38.02 18.77 -10.31
C GLU A 61 39.50 19.16 -10.50
N ASP A 62 39.79 19.95 -11.53
CA ASP A 62 40.32 21.34 -11.43
C ASP A 62 40.81 21.91 -12.79
N PRO A 63 41.05 23.25 -12.98
CA PRO A 63 40.55 24.40 -12.22
C PRO A 63 40.08 25.57 -13.15
N LYS A 64 39.23 26.48 -12.63
CA LYS A 64 39.32 27.93 -12.92
C LYS A 64 38.42 28.77 -12.00
N GLU A 65 39.08 29.55 -11.15
CA GLU A 65 38.57 30.70 -10.39
C GLU A 65 39.14 32.01 -11.04
N PRO A 66 38.77 33.27 -10.66
CA PRO A 66 37.87 33.68 -9.57
C PRO A 66 36.95 34.92 -9.79
N LYS A 67 36.08 35.15 -8.78
CA LYS A 67 35.36 36.39 -8.33
C LYS A 67 34.13 36.81 -9.15
N GLU A 68 32.98 37.17 -8.55
CA GLU A 68 32.81 38.11 -7.43
C GLU A 68 31.47 37.90 -6.68
N LYS A 69 31.45 38.30 -5.40
CA LYS A 69 30.33 38.17 -4.44
C LYS A 69 29.15 39.07 -4.81
N SER A 70 27.92 38.54 -4.77
CA SER A 70 26.83 39.25 -4.10
C SER A 70 25.78 38.26 -3.57
N VAL A 71 25.32 38.56 -2.36
CA VAL A 71 24.45 37.74 -1.52
C VAL A 71 23.01 37.84 -2.04
N GLN A 72 22.46 36.73 -2.53
CA GLN A 72 21.01 36.49 -2.48
C GLN A 72 20.76 35.02 -2.13
N LYS A 73 20.06 34.82 -1.02
CA LYS A 73 19.62 33.55 -0.48
C LYS A 73 18.41 33.11 -1.32
N GLU A 74 18.67 32.51 -2.48
CA GLU A 74 17.61 31.89 -3.27
C GLU A 74 17.18 30.59 -2.59
N GLU A 75 15.91 30.58 -2.19
CA GLU A 75 15.15 29.36 -1.95
C GLU A 75 15.37 28.42 -3.15
N LYS A 76 16.04 27.29 -2.91
CA LYS A 76 16.02 26.17 -3.85
C LYS A 76 14.58 25.70 -3.94
N SER A 77 13.82 26.29 -4.86
CA SER A 77 12.62 25.69 -5.39
C SER A 77 13.04 24.39 -6.05
N GLU A 78 12.76 23.26 -5.40
CA GLU A 78 12.86 21.96 -6.06
C GLU A 78 11.94 22.02 -7.27
N SER A 79 12.54 22.04 -8.47
CA SER A 79 11.78 22.04 -9.70
C SER A 79 10.97 20.74 -9.77
N ILE A 80 9.65 20.88 -9.84
CA ILE A 80 8.73 19.75 -9.98
C ILE A 80 9.16 18.96 -11.22
N LYS A 81 9.70 17.76 -10.99
CA LYS A 81 10.14 16.88 -12.08
C LYS A 81 8.92 16.49 -12.90
N ARG A 82 9.02 16.68 -14.22
CA ARG A 82 7.99 16.31 -15.19
C ARG A 82 8.50 15.19 -16.08
N ASP A 83 7.62 14.28 -16.49
CA ASP A 83 7.96 13.24 -17.46
C ASP A 83 8.07 13.82 -18.88
N ASN A 84 8.44 12.97 -19.84
CA ASN A 84 8.57 13.34 -21.25
C ASN A 84 7.23 13.80 -21.89
N GLN A 85 6.11 13.66 -21.16
CA GLN A 85 4.77 14.09 -21.56
C GLN A 85 4.35 15.37 -20.81
N GLY A 86 5.25 15.98 -20.03
CA GLY A 86 4.99 17.20 -19.27
C GLY A 86 4.14 17.00 -18.01
N ARG A 87 3.86 15.75 -17.60
CA ARG A 87 3.11 15.41 -16.38
C ARG A 87 4.03 15.35 -15.19
N ILE A 88 3.52 15.68 -14.01
CA ILE A 88 4.31 15.66 -12.76
C ILE A 88 4.69 14.21 -12.43
N GLN A 89 5.99 13.94 -12.24
CA GLN A 89 6.48 12.65 -11.77
C GLN A 89 6.23 12.55 -10.25
N LEU A 90 5.32 11.67 -9.87
CA LEU A 90 4.92 11.46 -8.47
C LEU A 90 5.81 10.43 -7.73
N SER A 91 6.80 9.83 -8.41
CA SER A 91 7.67 8.77 -7.90
C SER A 91 8.74 9.25 -6.90
N ASP A 92 9.06 10.54 -6.90
CA ASP A 92 10.33 11.05 -6.32
C ASP A 92 10.27 11.49 -4.86
N PHE A 93 9.14 11.35 -4.16
CA PHE A 93 8.96 11.94 -2.82
C PHE A 93 9.48 11.09 -1.65
N GLN A 94 10.11 9.94 -1.89
CA GLN A 94 10.58 9.06 -0.80
C GLN A 94 12.10 8.93 -0.77
N ASN A 95 12.78 10.03 -0.43
CA ASN A 95 14.19 9.99 -0.10
C ASN A 95 14.39 9.33 1.29
N THR A 96 14.53 8.00 1.30
CA THR A 96 14.68 7.18 2.52
C THR A 96 16.12 7.01 2.97
N ASP A 97 17.09 7.55 2.24
CA ASP A 97 18.51 7.19 2.38
C ASP A 97 19.11 7.68 3.71
N ASN A 98 18.51 8.72 4.32
CA ASN A 98 18.96 9.29 5.59
C ASN A 98 18.11 8.89 6.81
N LEU A 99 17.27 7.86 6.72
CA LEU A 99 16.44 7.41 7.85
C LEU A 99 17.15 6.36 8.73
N THR A 100 16.98 6.48 10.05
CA THR A 100 17.38 5.47 11.03
C THR A 100 16.59 4.16 10.86
N ILE A 101 17.00 3.08 11.53
CA ILE A 101 16.30 1.78 11.44
C ILE A 101 14.85 1.89 11.93
N SER A 102 14.63 2.56 13.06
CA SER A 102 13.29 2.82 13.61
C SER A 102 12.42 3.62 12.63
N GLU A 103 12.98 4.69 12.06
CA GLU A 103 12.28 5.52 11.10
C GLU A 103 11.94 4.76 9.80
N LYS A 104 12.84 3.91 9.31
CA LYS A 104 12.59 3.03 8.16
C LYS A 104 11.49 2.01 8.46
N PHE A 105 11.47 1.46 9.67
CA PHE A 105 10.41 0.55 10.10
C PHE A 105 9.04 1.25 10.13
N VAL A 106 8.97 2.42 10.77
CA VAL A 106 7.75 3.25 10.83
C VAL A 106 7.29 3.64 9.42
N LYS A 107 8.19 4.13 8.55
CA LYS A 107 7.83 4.55 7.19
C LYS A 107 7.35 3.38 6.32
N ARG A 108 7.91 2.19 6.50
CA ARG A 108 7.48 0.98 5.80
C ARG A 108 6.10 0.50 6.26
N ALA A 109 5.85 0.57 7.58
CA ALA A 109 4.55 0.20 8.14
C ALA A 109 3.46 1.22 7.81
N TRP A 110 3.81 2.52 7.84
CA TRP A 110 2.89 3.63 7.63
C TRP A 110 3.58 4.78 6.87
N PRO A 111 3.48 4.81 5.53
CA PRO A 111 4.12 5.83 4.70
C PRO A 111 3.67 7.27 5.01
N GLU A 112 2.47 7.46 5.53
CA GLU A 112 1.87 8.76 5.86
C GLU A 112 2.32 9.33 7.21
N ALA A 113 3.16 8.59 7.96
CA ALA A 113 3.77 9.11 9.18
C ALA A 113 4.60 10.37 8.86
N ILE A 114 4.34 11.44 9.62
CA ILE A 114 5.08 12.71 9.53
C ILE A 114 6.31 12.65 10.42
N PHE A 115 7.47 13.03 9.89
CA PHE A 115 8.75 13.03 10.59
C PHE A 115 9.09 14.44 11.10
N PRO A 116 10.02 14.57 12.07
CA PRO A 116 10.38 15.89 12.61
C PRO A 116 10.82 16.88 11.53
N ARG A 117 11.47 16.38 10.47
CA ARG A 117 11.95 17.18 9.32
C ARG A 117 10.85 17.67 8.39
N ASP A 118 9.68 17.04 8.44
CA ASP A 118 8.53 17.35 7.58
C ASP A 118 7.65 18.44 8.21
N ILE A 119 7.93 18.84 9.46
CA ILE A 119 7.19 19.86 10.21
C ILE A 119 8.07 21.09 10.39
N GLN A 120 7.49 22.24 10.07
CA GLN A 120 7.97 23.51 10.59
C GLN A 120 7.34 23.66 11.98
N ASP A 121 8.14 23.48 13.03
CA ASP A 121 7.71 23.73 14.40
C ASP A 121 7.71 25.26 14.57
N ASP A 122 6.67 25.89 14.04
CA ASP A 122 6.56 27.34 13.91
C ASP A 122 6.60 28.02 15.29
N ALA A 123 6.94 29.31 15.32
CA ALA A 123 6.83 30.15 16.52
C ALA A 123 5.42 30.17 17.15
N TYR A 124 4.40 29.69 16.43
CA TYR A 124 3.01 29.62 16.86
C TYR A 124 2.64 28.30 17.57
N ALA A 125 3.49 27.27 17.49
CA ALA A 125 3.26 26.03 18.22
C ALA A 125 3.42 26.26 19.73
N SER A 126 2.44 25.83 20.52
CA SER A 126 2.45 26.07 21.96
C SER A 126 2.03 24.86 22.76
N VAL A 127 2.77 24.57 23.83
CA VAL A 127 2.43 23.51 24.81
C VAL A 127 1.06 23.78 25.44
N LYS A 128 0.64 25.05 25.52
CA LYS A 128 -0.67 25.46 26.07
C LYS A 128 -1.85 25.15 25.16
N ASN A 129 -1.60 24.91 23.88
CA ASN A 129 -2.66 24.59 22.93
C ASN A 129 -3.35 23.28 23.36
N LYS A 130 -4.67 23.25 23.20
CA LYS A 130 -5.49 22.10 23.58
C LYS A 130 -5.93 21.39 22.31
N VAL A 131 -5.67 20.09 22.28
CA VAL A 131 -6.27 19.16 21.32
C VAL A 131 -7.16 18.23 22.14
N VAL A 132 -8.38 18.02 21.70
CA VAL A 132 -9.28 17.03 22.27
C VAL A 132 -9.31 15.86 21.29
N LEU A 133 -8.72 14.75 21.69
CA LEU A 133 -8.81 13.52 20.91
C LEU A 133 -10.20 12.94 21.12
N LYS A 134 -10.94 12.73 20.03
CA LYS A 134 -12.29 12.18 20.14
C LYS A 134 -12.23 10.73 20.64
N PRO A 135 -13.22 10.26 21.42
CA PRO A 135 -13.22 8.89 21.95
C PRO A 135 -13.05 7.80 20.88
N GLU A 136 -13.56 8.05 19.68
CA GLU A 136 -13.52 7.10 18.55
C GLU A 136 -12.09 6.92 18.00
N TRP A 137 -11.20 7.88 18.24
CA TRP A 137 -9.80 7.82 17.82
C TRP A 137 -8.92 7.10 18.82
N ARG A 138 -9.47 6.71 19.98
CA ARG A 138 -8.71 6.05 21.02
C ARG A 138 -8.12 4.73 20.52
N LEU A 139 -6.82 4.56 20.78
CA LEU A 139 -6.09 3.34 20.48
C LEU A 139 -6.35 2.33 21.59
N VAL A 140 -7.33 1.44 21.37
CA VAL A 140 -7.75 0.41 22.34
C VAL A 140 -7.55 -1.01 21.80
N VAL A 141 -8.00 -1.28 20.58
CA VAL A 141 -7.90 -2.60 19.95
C VAL A 141 -6.95 -2.51 18.76
N ALA A 142 -5.98 -3.42 18.68
CA ALA A 142 -5.01 -3.46 17.59
C ALA A 142 -5.65 -4.07 16.34
N ASN A 143 -5.91 -3.25 15.33
CA ASN A 143 -6.51 -3.64 14.07
C ASN A 143 -6.05 -2.72 12.92
N VAL A 144 -6.58 -2.94 11.71
CA VAL A 144 -6.22 -2.15 10.52
C VAL A 144 -6.65 -0.68 10.61
N GLU A 145 -7.67 -0.36 11.42
CA GLU A 145 -8.18 1.01 11.60
C GLU A 145 -7.21 1.90 12.39
N ILE A 146 -6.18 1.31 13.02
CA ILE A 146 -5.18 2.07 13.77
C ILE A 146 -4.49 3.10 12.89
N PHE A 147 -4.20 2.78 11.62
CA PHE A 147 -3.60 3.75 10.71
C PHE A 147 -4.52 4.94 10.43
N ASP A 148 -5.82 4.70 10.25
CA ASP A 148 -6.80 5.77 10.02
C ASP A 148 -6.95 6.64 11.28
N LYS A 149 -6.98 6.03 12.47
CA LYS A 149 -7.01 6.76 13.74
C LYS A 149 -5.75 7.59 13.96
N LEU A 150 -4.58 7.03 13.67
CA LEU A 150 -3.30 7.74 13.77
C LEU A 150 -3.24 8.92 12.80
N LEU A 151 -3.75 8.78 11.58
CA LEU A 151 -3.86 9.87 10.61
C LEU A 151 -4.75 11.01 11.15
N LEU A 152 -5.92 10.67 11.70
CA LEU A 152 -6.84 11.66 12.28
C LEU A 152 -6.21 12.38 13.49
N ILE A 153 -5.53 11.64 14.37
CA ILE A 153 -4.81 12.18 15.52
C ILE A 153 -3.68 13.12 15.07
N GLN A 154 -2.86 12.67 14.12
CA GLN A 154 -1.74 13.43 13.57
C GLN A 154 -2.22 14.77 12.98
N ASN A 155 -3.27 14.73 12.17
CA ASN A 155 -3.89 15.93 11.59
C ASN A 155 -4.47 16.85 12.68
N ALA A 156 -5.12 16.30 13.70
CA ALA A 156 -5.66 17.11 14.81
C ALA A 156 -4.56 17.79 15.63
N LEU A 157 -3.43 17.11 15.86
CA LEU A 157 -2.27 17.67 16.56
C LEU A 157 -1.63 18.81 15.76
N GLN A 158 -1.50 18.63 14.45
CA GLN A 158 -0.98 19.65 13.54
C GLN A 158 -1.90 20.86 13.47
N MET A 159 -3.20 20.66 13.26
CA MET A 159 -4.19 21.75 13.19
C MET A 159 -4.31 22.52 14.51
N ALA A 160 -4.12 21.86 15.65
CA ALA A 160 -4.09 22.49 16.97
C ALA A 160 -2.75 23.15 17.31
N LEU A 161 -1.77 23.13 16.39
CA LEU A 161 -0.43 23.69 16.57
C LEU A 161 0.22 23.17 17.87
N ILE A 162 0.11 21.87 18.12
CA ILE A 162 0.81 21.22 19.23
C ILE A 162 2.28 21.06 18.82
N PRO A 163 3.25 21.46 19.66
CA PRO A 163 4.67 21.23 19.36
C PRO A 163 4.96 19.76 19.14
N TYR A 164 5.75 19.42 18.11
CA TYR A 164 5.94 18.04 17.68
C TYR A 164 6.45 17.12 18.80
N HIS A 165 7.37 17.62 19.63
CA HIS A 165 7.91 16.89 20.79
C HIS A 165 6.86 16.52 21.86
N MET A 166 5.66 17.11 21.82
CA MET A 166 4.55 16.81 22.74
C MET A 166 3.56 15.79 22.18
N TRP A 167 3.63 15.44 20.89
CA TRP A 167 2.66 14.58 20.23
C TRP A 167 2.59 13.20 20.89
N ALA A 168 3.74 12.55 21.04
CA ALA A 168 3.83 11.23 21.66
C ALA A 168 3.19 11.22 23.06
N LYS A 169 3.56 12.19 23.90
CA LYS A 169 3.04 12.29 25.26
C LYS A 169 1.51 12.44 25.29
N ARG A 170 0.93 13.24 24.37
CA ARG A 170 -0.52 13.45 24.32
C ARG A 170 -1.27 12.18 23.91
N VAL A 171 -0.79 11.50 22.89
CA VAL A 171 -1.44 10.28 22.38
C VAL A 171 -1.31 9.13 23.38
N ALA A 172 -0.13 8.98 24.01
CA ALA A 172 0.12 7.92 24.98
C ALA A 172 -0.83 7.95 26.19
N MET A 173 -1.24 9.14 26.64
CA MET A 173 -2.17 9.28 27.78
C MET A 173 -3.56 8.69 27.49
N ASP A 174 -3.98 8.70 26.22
CA ASP A 174 -5.29 8.21 25.81
C ASP A 174 -5.30 6.73 25.42
N MET A 175 -4.14 6.06 25.30
CA MET A 175 -4.08 4.64 24.97
C MET A 175 -4.70 3.74 26.05
N GLY A 176 -5.28 2.62 25.61
CA GLY A 176 -5.85 1.57 26.44
C GLY A 176 -5.84 0.20 25.75
N GLY A 177 -6.50 -0.79 26.36
CA GLY A 177 -6.65 -2.15 25.79
C GLY A 177 -5.31 -2.78 25.39
N ASP A 178 -5.20 -3.21 24.14
CA ASP A 178 -3.99 -3.83 23.55
C ASP A 178 -2.76 -2.94 23.64
N PHE A 179 -2.95 -1.62 23.65
CA PHE A 179 -1.88 -0.61 23.74
C PHE A 179 -1.61 -0.15 25.17
N HIS A 180 -2.24 -0.75 26.18
CA HIS A 180 -2.00 -0.41 27.59
C HIS A 180 -0.52 -0.60 27.97
N GLY A 181 0.14 -1.65 27.45
CA GLY A 181 1.57 -1.87 27.66
C GLY A 181 2.44 -0.73 27.12
N VAL A 182 2.10 -0.19 25.93
CA VAL A 182 2.80 0.96 25.32
C VAL A 182 2.63 2.21 26.20
N ARG A 183 1.42 2.46 26.71
CA ARG A 183 1.15 3.56 27.64
C ARG A 183 2.01 3.47 28.90
N VAL A 184 2.04 2.31 29.55
CA VAL A 184 2.84 2.11 30.76
C VAL A 184 4.34 2.30 30.46
N TRP A 185 4.82 1.71 29.35
CA TRP A 185 6.21 1.86 28.92
C TRP A 185 6.61 3.31 28.65
N SER A 186 5.71 4.09 28.04
CA SER A 186 5.95 5.51 27.72
C SER A 186 5.90 6.44 28.94
N SER A 187 5.33 5.99 30.05
CA SER A 187 5.11 6.83 31.23
C SER A 187 6.45 7.27 31.84
N GLY A 188 6.63 8.58 31.98
CA GLY A 188 7.86 9.18 32.52
C GLY A 188 9.02 9.30 31.52
N ARG A 189 8.81 8.95 30.24
CA ARG A 189 9.81 9.10 29.17
C ARG A 189 9.47 10.29 28.26
N ASN A 190 10.50 10.96 27.74
CA ASN A 190 10.36 11.98 26.72
C ASN A 190 10.48 11.34 25.33
N LEU A 191 9.44 10.62 24.93
CA LEU A 191 9.42 9.94 23.63
C LEU A 191 9.20 10.94 22.50
N THR A 192 9.87 10.71 21.38
CA THR A 192 9.53 11.28 20.09
C THR A 192 8.27 10.62 19.52
N TRP A 193 7.61 11.29 18.58
CA TRP A 193 6.47 10.71 17.86
C TRP A 193 6.83 9.38 17.18
N ILE A 194 8.01 9.30 16.56
CA ILE A 194 8.48 8.11 15.86
C ILE A 194 8.69 6.92 16.82
N GLU A 195 9.29 7.14 17.99
CA GLU A 195 9.46 6.08 19.00
C GLU A 195 8.12 5.55 19.52
N LEU A 196 7.11 6.43 19.66
CA LEU A 196 5.77 5.98 20.02
C LEU A 196 5.13 5.16 18.90
N LEU A 197 5.24 5.61 17.65
CA LEU A 197 4.74 4.87 16.49
C LEU A 197 5.40 3.49 16.37
N GLU A 198 6.71 3.40 16.56
CA GLU A 198 7.44 2.13 16.58
C GLU A 198 6.90 1.19 17.67
N ALA A 199 6.62 1.70 18.88
CA ALA A 199 6.07 0.88 19.96
C ALA A 199 4.62 0.40 19.66
N ILE A 200 3.80 1.25 19.04
CA ILE A 200 2.45 0.89 18.57
C ILE A 200 2.56 -0.23 17.52
N PHE A 201 3.40 -0.05 16.51
CA PHE A 201 3.56 -1.00 15.42
C PHE A 201 4.20 -2.32 15.89
N THR A 202 5.16 -2.27 16.81
CA THR A 202 5.70 -3.47 17.47
C THR A 202 4.61 -4.25 18.20
N THR A 203 3.68 -3.54 18.87
CA THR A 203 2.53 -4.17 19.52
C THR A 203 1.60 -4.84 18.50
N MET A 204 1.28 -4.14 17.41
CA MET A 204 0.49 -4.69 16.31
C MET A 204 1.18 -5.91 15.65
N GLN A 205 2.50 -5.86 15.49
CA GLN A 205 3.28 -6.96 14.92
C GLN A 205 3.26 -8.18 15.85
N ARG A 206 3.42 -7.98 17.16
CA ARG A 206 3.33 -9.03 18.17
C ARG A 206 1.95 -9.71 18.18
N LEU A 207 0.91 -8.94 17.90
CA LEU A 207 -0.47 -9.43 17.79
C LEU A 207 -0.81 -9.98 16.39
N ASN A 208 0.17 -10.00 15.47
CA ASN A 208 0.01 -10.46 14.09
C ASN A 208 -1.08 -9.70 13.29
N VAL A 209 -1.27 -8.42 13.62
CA VAL A 209 -2.21 -7.53 12.91
C VAL A 209 -1.49 -6.42 12.13
N LEU A 210 -0.17 -6.28 12.30
CA LEU A 210 0.64 -5.40 11.47
C LEU A 210 0.98 -6.11 10.16
N HIS A 211 0.13 -5.93 9.15
CA HIS A 211 0.46 -6.31 7.78
C HIS A 211 1.15 -5.13 7.10
N SER A 212 2.18 -5.42 6.28
CA SER A 212 2.73 -4.38 5.40
C SER A 212 1.64 -3.91 4.42
N PRO A 213 1.70 -2.69 3.89
CA PRO A 213 0.78 -2.24 2.85
C PRO A 213 0.72 -3.24 1.68
N PHE A 214 1.87 -3.78 1.27
CA PHE A 214 1.96 -4.81 0.23
C PHE A 214 1.23 -6.11 0.62
N THR A 215 1.42 -6.61 1.83
CA THR A 215 0.70 -7.81 2.33
C THR A 215 -0.80 -7.56 2.42
N THR A 216 -1.22 -6.38 2.86
CA THR A 216 -2.64 -6.01 2.90
C THR A 216 -3.23 -5.97 1.51
N PHE A 217 -2.49 -5.39 0.56
CA PHE A 217 -2.85 -5.35 -0.85
C PHE A 217 -2.95 -6.75 -1.46
N SER A 218 -2.03 -7.67 -1.15
CA SER A 218 -2.05 -9.05 -1.67
C SER A 218 -3.20 -9.90 -1.15
N LEU A 219 -3.74 -9.57 0.02
CA LEU A 219 -4.84 -10.29 0.66
C LEU A 219 -6.22 -9.73 0.29
N ILE A 220 -6.29 -8.73 -0.59
CA ILE A 220 -7.55 -8.09 -0.94
C ILE A 220 -8.42 -9.03 -1.76
N ILE A 221 -9.61 -9.35 -1.24
CA ILE A 221 -10.61 -10.17 -1.93
C ILE A 221 -11.99 -9.49 -1.86
N PRO A 222 -12.90 -9.72 -2.83
CA PRO A 222 -14.25 -9.17 -2.76
C PRO A 222 -15.03 -9.66 -1.54
N ASN A 223 -15.84 -8.78 -0.94
CA ASN A 223 -16.79 -9.19 0.10
C ASN A 223 -18.00 -9.90 -0.54
N LYS A 224 -18.71 -10.73 0.24
CA LYS A 224 -19.78 -11.64 -0.26
C LYS A 224 -20.86 -10.97 -1.14
N ASN A 225 -21.16 -9.69 -0.92
CA ASN A 225 -22.17 -8.92 -1.66
C ASN A 225 -21.61 -7.61 -2.24
N GLU A 226 -20.30 -7.53 -2.46
CA GLU A 226 -19.67 -6.33 -3.00
C GLU A 226 -19.83 -6.26 -4.51
N SER A 227 -20.23 -5.10 -5.03
CA SER A 227 -20.30 -4.92 -6.49
C SER A 227 -18.89 -4.87 -7.09
N PRO A 228 -18.71 -5.27 -8.37
CA PRO A 228 -17.41 -5.16 -9.04
C PRO A 228 -16.82 -3.75 -8.99
N HIS A 229 -17.68 -2.72 -9.07
CA HIS A 229 -17.25 -1.32 -8.96
C HIS A 229 -16.78 -0.96 -7.55
N ALA A 230 -17.51 -1.38 -6.51
CA ALA A 230 -17.09 -1.16 -5.12
C ALA A 230 -15.76 -1.87 -4.82
N PHE A 231 -15.60 -3.10 -5.30
CA PHE A 231 -14.35 -3.84 -5.16
C PHE A 231 -13.18 -3.15 -5.89
N ALA A 232 -13.39 -2.72 -7.14
CA ALA A 232 -12.37 -2.01 -7.91
C ALA A 232 -11.91 -0.70 -7.23
N TRP A 233 -12.85 0.04 -6.64
CA TRP A 233 -12.52 1.21 -5.82
C TRP A 233 -11.68 0.85 -4.60
N ARG A 234 -12.08 -0.20 -3.86
CA ARG A 234 -11.32 -0.64 -2.68
C ARG A 234 -9.92 -1.15 -3.04
N LEU A 235 -9.79 -1.82 -4.19
CA LEU A 235 -8.50 -2.21 -4.77
C LEU A 235 -7.63 -1.01 -5.10
N ARG A 236 -8.23 0.04 -5.68
CA ARG A 236 -7.55 1.32 -5.96
C ARG A 236 -7.07 1.99 -4.68
N GLU A 237 -7.91 2.08 -3.66
CA GLU A 237 -7.54 2.66 -2.36
C GLU A 237 -6.38 1.87 -1.72
N ALA A 238 -6.40 0.54 -1.78
CA ALA A 238 -5.31 -0.29 -1.27
C ALA A 238 -4.00 -0.11 -2.08
N PHE A 239 -4.09 0.04 -3.40
CA PHE A 239 -2.94 0.33 -4.25
C PHE A 239 -2.28 1.66 -3.89
N TYR A 240 -3.06 2.71 -3.62
CA TYR A 240 -2.52 4.03 -3.27
C TYR A 240 -1.90 4.10 -1.87
N LYS A 241 -2.16 3.12 -1.00
CA LYS A 241 -1.47 2.94 0.30
C LYS A 241 -0.08 2.31 0.18
N LEU A 242 0.27 1.76 -0.98
CA LEU A 242 1.60 1.20 -1.22
C LEU A 242 2.67 2.30 -1.30
N SER A 243 3.92 1.96 -0.97
CA SER A 243 5.05 2.88 -1.17
C SER A 243 5.24 3.18 -2.66
N GLY A 244 5.91 4.29 -3.00
CA GLY A 244 6.20 4.62 -4.41
C GLY A 244 6.94 3.49 -5.12
N ILE A 245 7.97 2.94 -4.46
CA ILE A 245 8.77 1.82 -4.96
C ILE A 245 7.89 0.58 -5.18
N ASP A 246 7.01 0.25 -4.23
CA ASP A 246 6.13 -0.91 -4.37
C ASP A 246 5.14 -0.69 -5.51
N ARG A 247 4.57 0.52 -5.66
CA ARG A 247 3.63 0.84 -6.76
C ARG A 247 4.27 0.71 -8.12
N ASP A 248 5.56 0.99 -8.25
CA ASP A 248 6.29 0.90 -9.52
C ASP A 248 6.90 -0.49 -9.76
N SER A 249 6.80 -1.40 -8.80
CA SER A 249 7.41 -2.73 -8.88
C SER A 249 6.67 -3.70 -9.82
N ASP A 250 7.44 -4.59 -10.44
CA ASP A 250 6.90 -5.70 -11.23
C ASP A 250 6.08 -6.68 -10.36
N SER A 251 6.43 -6.82 -9.08
CA SER A 251 5.67 -7.68 -8.15
C SER A 251 4.25 -7.17 -7.94
N THR A 252 4.08 -5.85 -7.75
CA THR A 252 2.75 -5.23 -7.67
C THR A 252 2.01 -5.35 -9.00
N ARG A 253 2.72 -5.28 -10.14
CA ARG A 253 2.11 -5.44 -11.46
C ARG A 253 1.50 -6.82 -11.65
N GLU A 254 2.23 -7.88 -11.34
CA GLU A 254 1.74 -9.25 -11.47
C GLU A 254 0.58 -9.51 -10.51
N LEU A 255 0.68 -9.01 -9.27
CA LEU A 255 -0.40 -9.10 -8.29
C LEU A 255 -1.66 -8.34 -8.73
N LEU A 256 -1.53 -7.14 -9.31
CA LEU A 256 -2.66 -6.40 -9.89
C LEU A 256 -3.36 -7.22 -10.98
N LYS A 257 -2.59 -7.85 -11.89
CA LYS A 257 -3.14 -8.71 -12.94
C LYS A 257 -3.89 -9.89 -12.33
N GLU A 258 -3.30 -10.57 -11.35
CA GLU A 258 -3.91 -11.70 -10.67
C GLU A 258 -5.23 -11.31 -9.99
N LEU A 259 -5.24 -10.22 -9.23
CA LEU A 259 -6.42 -9.72 -8.54
C LEU A 259 -7.54 -9.33 -9.51
N ILE A 260 -7.21 -8.63 -10.61
CA ILE A 260 -8.20 -8.26 -11.64
C ILE A 260 -8.71 -9.50 -12.37
N MET A 261 -7.83 -10.44 -12.73
CA MET A 261 -8.21 -11.67 -13.42
C MET A 261 -9.13 -12.55 -12.56
N ASN A 262 -8.79 -12.74 -11.29
CA ASN A 262 -9.50 -13.65 -10.39
C ASN A 262 -10.81 -13.06 -9.87
N HIS A 263 -10.86 -11.75 -9.62
CA HIS A 263 -11.99 -11.12 -8.93
C HIS A 263 -12.80 -10.16 -9.82
N LEU A 264 -12.27 -9.78 -10.98
CA LEU A 264 -12.92 -8.90 -11.95
C LEU A 264 -12.82 -9.46 -13.39
N PRO A 265 -13.22 -10.71 -13.65
CA PRO A 265 -12.93 -11.41 -14.91
C PRO A 265 -13.50 -10.71 -16.16
N ARG A 266 -14.68 -10.08 -16.06
CA ARG A 266 -15.26 -9.31 -17.18
C ARG A 266 -14.47 -8.04 -17.48
N ILE A 267 -13.88 -7.42 -16.46
CA ILE A 267 -12.99 -6.27 -16.66
C ILE A 267 -11.70 -6.73 -17.30
N TRP A 268 -11.10 -7.81 -16.77
CA TRP A 268 -9.91 -8.43 -17.35
C TRP A 268 -10.04 -8.69 -18.85
N THR A 269 -11.15 -9.28 -19.29
CA THR A 269 -11.38 -9.55 -20.72
C THR A 269 -11.38 -8.29 -21.58
N LEU A 270 -11.80 -7.15 -21.05
CA LEU A 270 -11.87 -5.89 -21.78
C LEU A 270 -10.55 -5.11 -21.73
N THR A 271 -9.77 -5.26 -20.67
CA THR A 271 -8.55 -4.46 -20.43
C THR A 271 -7.27 -5.20 -20.77
N TYR A 272 -7.28 -6.53 -20.92
CA TYR A 272 -6.08 -7.37 -21.06
C TYR A 272 -5.09 -6.88 -22.12
N GLN A 273 -5.57 -6.45 -23.29
CA GLN A 273 -4.69 -5.98 -24.37
C GLN A 273 -3.97 -4.68 -23.99
N ASN A 274 -4.66 -3.78 -23.28
CA ASN A 274 -4.12 -2.48 -22.88
C ASN A 274 -3.19 -2.59 -21.66
N ILE A 275 -3.42 -3.58 -20.78
CA ILE A 275 -2.59 -3.83 -19.58
C ILE A 275 -1.11 -4.12 -19.93
N LYS A 276 -0.84 -4.69 -21.12
CA LYS A 276 0.54 -5.02 -21.53
C LYS A 276 1.44 -3.80 -21.69
N SER A 277 0.90 -2.71 -22.23
CA SER A 277 1.63 -1.46 -22.46
C SER A 277 1.51 -0.46 -21.30
N SER A 278 0.57 -0.67 -20.39
CA SER A 278 0.30 0.26 -19.30
C SER A 278 1.18 0.05 -18.07
N ASN A 279 1.46 1.16 -17.37
CA ASN A 279 2.07 1.14 -16.05
C ASN A 279 1.03 0.78 -14.97
N ASN A 280 1.48 0.55 -13.74
CA ASN A 280 0.60 0.08 -12.64
C ASN A 280 -0.51 1.09 -12.30
N TYR A 281 -0.24 2.40 -12.38
CA TYR A 281 -1.25 3.45 -12.17
C TYR A 281 -2.34 3.40 -13.25
N GLU A 282 -1.96 3.25 -14.50
CA GLU A 282 -2.90 3.15 -15.62
C GLU A 282 -3.75 1.89 -15.52
N ILE A 283 -3.16 0.76 -15.11
CA ILE A 283 -3.87 -0.51 -14.94
C ILE A 283 -4.98 -0.35 -13.90
N ILE A 284 -4.68 0.23 -12.73
CA ILE A 284 -5.66 0.37 -11.66
C ILE A 284 -6.77 1.36 -12.00
N GLU A 285 -6.43 2.49 -12.63
CA GLU A 285 -7.42 3.49 -13.06
C GLU A 285 -8.33 2.94 -14.16
N MET A 286 -7.76 2.19 -15.11
CA MET A 286 -8.53 1.52 -16.16
C MET A 286 -9.49 0.47 -15.57
N ALA A 287 -9.05 -0.28 -14.55
CA ALA A 287 -9.91 -1.25 -13.87
C ALA A 287 -11.13 -0.57 -13.22
N VAL A 288 -10.92 0.56 -12.52
CA VAL A 288 -12.02 1.31 -11.89
C VAL A 288 -12.97 1.90 -12.95
N GLN A 289 -12.42 2.49 -14.02
CA GLN A 289 -13.21 3.07 -15.10
C GLN A 289 -14.09 2.01 -15.78
N MET A 290 -13.52 0.84 -16.10
CA MET A 290 -14.28 -0.24 -16.72
C MET A 290 -15.29 -0.86 -15.75
N ALA A 291 -14.96 -0.98 -14.46
CA ALA A 291 -15.91 -1.44 -13.45
C ALA A 291 -17.17 -0.56 -13.38
N SER A 292 -17.00 0.75 -13.56
CA SER A 292 -18.13 1.70 -13.58
C SER A 292 -19.07 1.48 -14.77
N GLN A 293 -18.56 0.96 -15.89
CA GLN A 293 -19.34 0.68 -17.09
C GLN A 293 -20.05 -0.69 -17.00
N VAL A 294 -19.39 -1.70 -16.41
CA VAL A 294 -19.96 -3.04 -16.24
C VAL A 294 -21.21 -3.02 -15.34
N VAL A 295 -21.24 -2.14 -14.32
CA VAL A 295 -22.44 -1.95 -13.48
C VAL A 295 -23.62 -1.43 -14.29
N LYS A 296 -23.39 -0.57 -15.29
CA LYS A 296 -24.46 -0.02 -16.13
C LYS A 296 -25.07 -1.09 -17.04
N TRP A 297 -24.28 -2.04 -17.51
CA TRP A 297 -24.75 -3.11 -18.40
C TRP A 297 -25.68 -4.12 -17.72
N SER A 298 -25.49 -4.39 -16.42
CA SER A 298 -26.42 -5.28 -15.69
C SER A 298 -27.83 -4.66 -15.57
N THR A 299 -27.92 -3.34 -15.66
CA THR A 299 -29.19 -2.59 -15.64
C THR A 299 -29.81 -2.48 -17.04
N GLU A 300 -28.99 -2.45 -18.09
CA GLU A 300 -29.46 -2.41 -19.49
C GLU A 300 -29.93 -3.79 -19.97
N ASP A 301 -29.27 -4.88 -19.55
CA ASP A 301 -29.67 -6.26 -19.85
C ASP A 301 -30.99 -6.67 -19.12
N ALA A 302 -31.42 -5.90 -18.12
CA ALA A 302 -32.68 -6.10 -17.38
C ALA A 302 -33.87 -5.31 -17.94
N MET A 303 -33.72 -4.67 -19.11
CA MET A 303 -34.87 -4.13 -19.84
C MET A 303 -35.61 -5.31 -20.53
N PRO A 304 -36.88 -5.58 -20.21
CA PRO A 304 -37.66 -6.48 -21.03
C PRO A 304 -37.74 -5.88 -22.43
N LEU A 305 -37.47 -6.70 -23.46
CA LEU A 305 -37.98 -6.43 -24.79
C LEU A 305 -39.52 -6.37 -24.71
N THR A 306 -40.08 -5.20 -24.41
CA THR A 306 -41.39 -4.83 -24.95
C THR A 306 -41.17 -4.50 -26.42
N ASN A 307 -41.14 -5.56 -27.23
CA ASN A 307 -41.51 -5.46 -28.63
C ASN A 307 -42.96 -4.99 -28.70
N THR A 308 -43.16 -3.69 -28.88
CA THR A 308 -44.33 -3.18 -29.59
C THR A 308 -43.85 -2.03 -30.44
N ILE A 309 -43.26 -2.40 -31.59
CA ILE A 309 -43.15 -1.50 -32.73
C ILE A 309 -44.57 -1.30 -33.24
N GLU A 310 -45.23 -0.22 -32.80
CA GLU A 310 -46.32 0.34 -33.59
C GLU A 310 -45.70 1.10 -34.77
N PRO A 311 -46.08 0.80 -36.03
CA PRO A 311 -45.63 1.59 -37.15
C PRO A 311 -46.31 2.97 -37.14
N PRO A 312 -45.62 4.05 -37.55
CA PRO A 312 -46.24 5.36 -37.64
C PRO A 312 -47.30 5.36 -38.75
N LYS A 313 -48.55 5.67 -38.37
CA LYS A 313 -49.65 5.97 -39.29
C LYS A 313 -49.31 7.23 -40.09
N ASN A 314 -48.79 7.05 -41.30
CA ASN A 314 -48.74 8.11 -42.30
C ASN A 314 -50.16 8.32 -42.86
N ILE A 315 -50.70 9.51 -42.60
CA ILE A 315 -51.84 10.09 -43.30
C ILE A 315 -51.31 10.66 -44.62
N ILE A 316 -51.66 10.06 -45.76
CA ILE A 316 -51.64 10.74 -47.07
C ILE A 316 -52.96 10.38 -47.79
N PRO A 317 -53.68 11.37 -48.34
CA PRO A 317 -55.01 11.19 -48.89
C PRO A 317 -55.02 10.51 -50.27
N HIS A 318 -56.12 9.81 -50.51
CA HIS A 318 -56.69 9.36 -51.78
C HIS A 318 -56.15 10.04 -53.05
N LEU A 319 -55.64 9.24 -54.00
CA LEU A 319 -55.90 9.43 -55.42
C LEU A 319 -55.85 8.07 -56.13
N GLU A 320 -56.80 7.90 -57.05
CA GLU A 320 -57.28 6.66 -57.65
C GLU A 320 -56.22 5.83 -58.40
N SER A 321 -56.47 4.52 -58.50
CA SER A 321 -55.91 3.68 -59.55
C SER A 321 -57.06 2.90 -60.21
N PRO A 322 -57.19 2.91 -61.55
CA PRO A 322 -58.12 2.03 -62.23
C PRO A 322 -57.54 0.61 -62.33
N SER A 323 -58.49 -0.31 -62.36
CA SER A 323 -58.43 -1.75 -62.17
C SER A 323 -58.06 -2.57 -63.41
N PHE A 324 -57.81 -3.87 -63.14
CA PHE A 324 -57.93 -5.09 -63.98
C PHE A 324 -56.63 -5.73 -64.52
N PRO A 325 -56.61 -7.06 -64.79
CA PRO A 325 -56.76 -8.15 -63.82
C PRO A 325 -55.76 -9.32 -64.04
N ASN A 326 -55.83 -10.30 -63.12
CA ASN A 326 -55.10 -11.58 -63.03
C ASN A 326 -54.98 -12.46 -64.29
N SER A 327 -53.84 -13.13 -64.39
CA SER A 327 -53.63 -14.55 -64.76
C SER A 327 -52.16 -14.88 -64.45
N GLU A 328 -51.66 -16.06 -64.13
CA GLU A 328 -52.17 -17.41 -63.86
C GLU A 328 -51.02 -18.17 -63.16
N GLU A 329 -51.43 -19.22 -62.46
CA GLU A 329 -50.72 -20.37 -61.89
C GLU A 329 -49.59 -21.04 -62.72
N ASN A 330 -48.81 -21.87 -62.00
CA ASN A 330 -48.01 -23.04 -62.45
C ASN A 330 -46.61 -22.78 -63.04
N SER A 331 -45.55 -23.57 -62.84
CA SER A 331 -45.36 -24.92 -62.30
C SER A 331 -43.89 -25.22 -61.99
N PHE A 332 -43.69 -26.02 -60.95
CA PHE A 332 -42.64 -27.03 -60.69
C PHE A 332 -41.53 -27.29 -61.74
N LEU A 333 -40.29 -27.27 -61.23
CA LEU A 333 -39.09 -27.90 -61.81
C LEU A 333 -39.11 -29.43 -61.61
N GLY A 334 -38.88 -30.19 -62.69
CA GLY A 334 -38.46 -31.60 -62.65
C GLY A 334 -36.91 -31.74 -62.69
N PRO A 335 -36.36 -32.89 -63.13
CA PRO A 335 -36.19 -34.11 -62.32
C PRO A 335 -34.75 -34.68 -62.37
N LEU A 336 -34.42 -35.64 -61.49
CA LEU A 336 -33.31 -36.61 -61.58
C LEU A 336 -33.62 -37.72 -60.55
N GLY A 337 -33.60 -39.02 -60.81
CA GLY A 337 -33.31 -39.81 -61.99
C GLY A 337 -33.13 -41.28 -61.58
N LYS A 338 -33.56 -42.18 -62.48
CA LYS A 338 -33.29 -43.64 -62.59
C LYS A 338 -34.00 -44.61 -61.65
#